data_AF-A0A7V3A9X7-F1
#
_entry.id   AF-A0A7V3A9X7-F1
#
_cell.length_a   1.000
_cell.length_b   1.000
_cell.length_c   1.000
_cell.angle_alpha   90.00
_cell.angle_beta   90.00
_cell.angle_gamma   90.00
#
_symmetry.space_group_name_H-M   'P 1'
#
loop_
_entity.id
_entity.type
_entity.pdbx_description
1 polymer ?
#
loop_
_entity_poly.entity_id
_entity_poly.type
_entity_poly.pdbx_seq_one_letter_code
_entity_poly.pdbx_strand_id
1 'polypeptide(L)'
;MSLLELMMQQTAGESAPVDVSGPETAEVPKRNDPQESVDPDGTALYAATNLDSWETDKPRYFARDVGMDGICYRRLDPEYYAWLRHKMALAKKVLEAGRLDSAAFDGLRTLFNDIHAWAVARFGENELLAAVRSLDPKTYPPPSIDPAAQSRPACAAPVSPVACPPASAVEQHLYPKDGEWRFTEKVPQSAIDKVDAIRDQALSLDWSEARLYQNRGRFRFPCGDDFGLVCFVDANERIGEVTRRYIEIIGPPPRENRLRFHNPDVDQPWLKRTNPET
;
A
#
# COMPACT_ATOMS: atom_id res chain seq x y z
N MET A 1 25.47 -26.12 -8.10
CA MET A 1 24.72 -26.57 -6.92
C MET A 1 23.79 -25.45 -6.54
N SER A 2 22.52 -25.55 -6.97
CA SER A 2 21.55 -24.45 -6.84
C SER A 2 21.01 -24.40 -5.41
N LEU A 3 20.75 -23.19 -4.86
CA LEU A 3 20.13 -23.01 -3.55
C LEU A 3 18.80 -23.79 -3.42
N LEU A 4 18.13 -24.05 -4.56
CA LEU A 4 16.97 -24.94 -4.68
C LEU A 4 17.22 -26.37 -4.17
N GLU A 5 18.42 -26.94 -4.36
CA GLU A 5 18.77 -28.29 -3.86
C GLU A 5 19.12 -28.27 -2.37
N LEU A 6 19.76 -27.20 -1.89
CA LEU A 6 20.13 -27.07 -0.47
C LEU A 6 18.90 -26.94 0.43
N MET A 7 17.81 -26.37 -0.11
CA MET A 7 16.54 -26.15 0.60
C MET A 7 15.66 -27.40 0.71
N MET A 8 15.98 -28.50 0.02
CA MET A 8 15.26 -29.77 0.14
C MET A 8 15.84 -30.74 1.18
N GLN A 9 17.04 -30.49 1.71
CA GLN A 9 17.76 -31.48 2.55
C GLN A 9 17.69 -31.25 4.06
N GLN A 10 17.31 -30.08 4.56
CA GLN A 10 17.34 -29.80 6.01
C GLN A 10 15.95 -29.86 6.65
N THR A 11 15.46 -31.09 6.84
CA THR A 11 14.49 -31.45 7.90
C THR A 11 14.77 -32.87 8.40
N ALA A 12 15.89 -33.04 9.10
CA ALA A 12 16.12 -34.19 9.96
C ALA A 12 17.17 -33.83 11.04
N GLY A 13 16.77 -33.92 12.31
CA GLY A 13 17.63 -34.36 13.41
C GLY A 13 18.62 -33.38 14.03
N GLU A 14 18.33 -33.04 15.29
CA GLU A 14 19.22 -33.28 16.45
C GLU A 14 20.30 -32.24 16.86
N SER A 15 20.10 -31.73 18.09
CA SER A 15 21.02 -31.46 19.21
C SER A 15 22.36 -30.71 19.01
N ALA A 16 22.55 -29.70 19.89
CA ALA A 16 23.72 -28.84 20.12
C ALA A 16 24.99 -29.58 20.65
N PRO A 17 26.11 -28.91 21.07
CA PRO A 17 26.59 -27.51 20.99
C PRO A 17 28.08 -27.39 20.52
N VAL A 18 28.77 -26.29 20.86
CA VAL A 18 30.25 -25.99 20.88
C VAL A 18 30.64 -24.87 19.88
N ASP A 19 31.59 -23.93 20.09
CA ASP A 19 32.17 -23.15 21.19
C ASP A 19 33.20 -22.18 20.53
N VAL A 20 33.35 -20.97 21.08
CA VAL A 20 34.53 -20.06 21.17
C VAL A 20 35.52 -19.80 19.99
N SER A 21 35.65 -18.53 19.55
CA SER A 21 36.88 -17.68 19.61
C SER A 21 36.88 -16.46 18.66
N GLY A 22 37.23 -15.26 19.18
CA GLY A 22 37.47 -13.99 18.46
C GLY A 22 38.88 -13.87 17.84
N PRO A 23 39.52 -12.68 17.69
CA PRO A 23 39.14 -11.32 18.11
C PRO A 23 39.17 -10.25 16.97
N GLU A 24 38.37 -9.18 17.06
CA GLU A 24 38.73 -7.79 17.39
C GLU A 24 39.80 -7.12 16.49
N THR A 25 39.36 -6.17 15.66
CA THR A 25 40.18 -5.04 15.21
C THR A 25 39.29 -3.81 15.08
N ALA A 26 39.63 -2.77 15.83
CA ALA A 26 38.91 -1.51 15.92
C ALA A 26 39.35 -0.52 14.84
N GLU A 27 38.41 0.14 14.16
CA GLU A 27 38.64 1.44 13.53
C GLU A 27 37.40 2.37 13.66
N VAL A 28 37.61 3.42 14.47
CA VAL A 28 37.12 4.82 14.49
C VAL A 28 35.76 5.19 13.84
N PRO A 29 34.84 5.88 14.57
CA PRO A 29 33.54 6.29 14.06
C PRO A 29 33.61 7.62 13.29
N LYS A 30 33.11 7.65 12.05
CA LYS A 30 32.75 8.91 11.37
C LYS A 30 31.26 9.18 11.53
N ARG A 31 31.00 10.40 12.00
CA ARG A 31 29.73 11.06 12.25
C ARG A 31 28.83 11.02 11.00
N ASN A 32 27.71 10.28 11.08
CA ASN A 32 26.64 10.32 10.08
C ASN A 32 25.65 11.41 10.47
N ASP A 33 25.70 12.54 9.77
CA ASP A 33 24.53 13.40 9.60
C ASP A 33 23.42 12.61 8.86
N PRO A 34 22.13 12.96 9.03
CA PRO A 34 21.01 12.14 8.57
C PRO A 34 21.02 12.05 7.04
N GLN A 35 21.45 10.91 6.54
CA GLN A 35 21.41 10.61 5.11
C GLN A 35 19.95 10.44 4.73
N GLU A 36 19.39 11.47 4.09
CA GLU A 36 18.22 11.34 3.22
C GLU A 36 18.44 10.10 2.34
N SER A 37 17.63 9.06 2.55
CA SER A 37 17.59 7.91 1.66
C SER A 37 16.96 8.37 0.36
N VAL A 38 17.81 8.88 -0.53
CA VAL A 38 17.53 9.05 -1.96
C VAL A 38 17.11 7.67 -2.47
N ASP A 39 15.80 7.45 -2.64
CA ASP A 39 15.26 6.25 -3.28
C ASP A 39 15.89 6.16 -4.69
N PRO A 40 16.79 5.20 -4.95
CA PRO A 40 17.28 5.00 -6.29
C PRO A 40 16.17 4.35 -7.11
N ASP A 41 15.93 4.86 -8.32
CA ASP A 41 15.08 4.28 -9.36
C ASP A 41 14.86 2.76 -9.17
N GLY A 42 13.63 2.34 -8.94
CA GLY A 42 13.43 0.97 -8.48
C GLY A 42 12.02 0.48 -8.68
N THR A 43 11.84 -0.28 -9.75
CA THR A 43 10.65 -1.09 -9.96
C THR A 43 10.30 -1.85 -8.68
N ALA A 44 9.01 -1.95 -8.34
CA ALA A 44 8.55 -2.81 -7.26
C ALA A 44 7.61 -3.88 -7.81
N LEU A 45 7.75 -5.10 -7.30
CA LEU A 45 6.84 -6.20 -7.55
C LEU A 45 5.71 -6.19 -6.53
N TYR A 46 4.49 -6.34 -7.02
CA TYR A 46 3.30 -6.58 -6.22
C TYR A 46 2.87 -8.03 -6.43
N ALA A 47 2.69 -8.78 -5.35
CA ALA A 47 2.31 -10.19 -5.40
C ALA A 47 1.06 -10.47 -4.56
N ALA A 48 0.15 -11.24 -5.11
CA ALA A 48 -1.06 -11.69 -4.42
C ALA A 48 -0.85 -13.07 -3.78
N THR A 49 -1.80 -13.49 -2.93
CA THR A 49 -1.72 -14.78 -2.23
C THR A 49 -1.84 -15.99 -3.15
N ASN A 50 -2.42 -15.81 -4.34
CA ASN A 50 -2.48 -16.80 -5.42
C ASN A 50 -1.21 -16.81 -6.29
N LEU A 51 -0.17 -16.05 -5.91
CA LEU A 51 1.11 -15.90 -6.62
C LEU A 51 1.01 -15.18 -7.97
N ASP A 52 -0.15 -14.59 -8.28
CA ASP A 52 -0.22 -13.64 -9.36
C ASP A 52 0.58 -12.39 -9.00
N SER A 53 1.31 -11.83 -9.96
CA SER A 53 2.24 -10.73 -9.70
C SER A 53 2.38 -9.78 -10.87
N TRP A 54 2.65 -8.52 -10.55
CA TRP A 54 2.88 -7.46 -11.55
C TRP A 54 3.90 -6.45 -11.02
N GLU A 55 4.61 -5.82 -11.95
CA GLU A 55 5.67 -4.86 -11.65
C GLU A 55 5.24 -3.42 -11.96
N THR A 56 5.75 -2.46 -11.18
CA THR A 56 5.55 -1.03 -11.42
C THR A 56 6.83 -0.22 -11.22
N ASP A 57 7.06 0.72 -12.13
CA ASP A 57 8.12 1.72 -12.07
C ASP A 57 7.78 2.89 -11.11
N LYS A 58 6.53 2.94 -10.62
CA LYS A 58 6.04 4.01 -9.74
C LYS A 58 5.38 3.47 -8.49
N PRO A 59 6.12 2.73 -7.64
CA PRO A 59 5.57 2.12 -6.44
C PRO A 59 4.99 3.10 -5.42
N ARG A 60 5.39 4.37 -5.49
CA ARG A 60 4.88 5.47 -4.65
C ARG A 60 3.41 5.83 -4.88
N TYR A 61 2.85 5.51 -6.06
CA TYR A 61 1.42 5.74 -6.32
C TYR A 61 0.53 4.62 -5.78
N PHE A 62 1.12 3.54 -5.28
CA PHE A 62 0.41 2.36 -4.82
C PHE A 62 0.68 2.16 -3.32
N ALA A 63 -0.39 1.86 -2.58
CA ALA A 63 -0.28 1.48 -1.17
C ALA A 63 0.45 0.15 -1.02
N ARG A 64 0.88 -0.20 0.21
CA ARG A 64 1.49 -1.51 0.48
C ARG A 64 0.58 -2.68 0.05
N ASP A 65 -0.73 -2.54 0.25
CA ASP A 65 -1.75 -3.49 -0.20
C ASP A 65 -2.68 -2.80 -1.20
N VAL A 66 -2.85 -3.39 -2.39
CA VAL A 66 -3.69 -2.88 -3.47
C VAL A 66 -4.69 -3.96 -3.89
N GLY A 67 -5.97 -3.61 -3.91
CA GLY A 67 -7.00 -4.46 -4.49
C GLY A 67 -7.16 -4.16 -5.98
N MET A 68 -6.98 -5.16 -6.84
CA MET A 68 -7.27 -5.10 -8.28
C MET A 68 -8.09 -6.33 -8.67
N ASP A 69 -9.22 -6.15 -9.36
CA ASP A 69 -10.09 -7.23 -9.83
C ASP A 69 -10.52 -8.25 -8.76
N GLY A 70 -10.68 -7.79 -7.51
CA GLY A 70 -11.04 -8.64 -6.37
C GLY A 70 -9.88 -9.44 -5.77
N ILE A 71 -8.66 -9.27 -6.29
CA ILE A 71 -7.43 -9.87 -5.80
C ILE A 71 -6.65 -8.81 -5.01
N CYS A 72 -6.15 -9.18 -3.83
CA CYS A 72 -5.30 -8.31 -3.00
C CYS A 72 -3.83 -8.60 -3.31
N TYR A 73 -3.15 -7.61 -3.89
CA TYR A 73 -1.71 -7.63 -4.12
C TYR A 73 -1.02 -6.86 -2.99
N ARG A 74 0.07 -7.40 -2.46
CA ARG A 74 0.94 -6.70 -1.50
C ARG A 74 2.29 -6.44 -2.15
N ARG A 75 2.83 -5.24 -1.93
CA ARG A 75 4.18 -4.86 -2.34
C ARG A 75 5.17 -5.84 -1.73
N LEU A 76 6.01 -6.42 -2.57
CA LEU A 76 6.98 -7.40 -2.11
C LEU A 76 8.04 -6.73 -1.26
N ASP A 77 8.23 -7.27 -0.07
CA ASP A 77 9.32 -6.99 0.85
C ASP A 77 9.84 -8.34 1.39
N PRO A 78 11.03 -8.36 2.04
CA PRO A 78 11.62 -9.61 2.54
C PRO A 78 10.71 -10.40 3.49
N GLU A 79 9.91 -9.72 4.31
CA GLU A 79 8.96 -10.35 5.24
C GLU A 79 7.80 -11.02 4.50
N TYR A 80 7.21 -10.32 3.53
CA TYR A 80 6.12 -10.86 2.74
C TYR A 80 6.58 -12.03 1.86
N TYR A 81 7.80 -11.95 1.30
CA TYR A 81 8.43 -13.09 0.62
C TYR A 81 8.53 -14.31 1.54
N ALA A 82 9.02 -14.13 2.77
CA ALA A 82 9.14 -15.21 3.75
C ALA A 82 7.77 -15.84 4.08
N TRP A 83 6.72 -15.02 4.15
CA TRP A 83 5.35 -15.51 4.33
C TRP A 83 4.82 -16.29 3.11
N LEU A 84 5.04 -15.81 1.89
CA LEU A 84 4.68 -16.54 0.66
C LEU A 84 5.40 -17.88 0.57
N ARG A 85 6.68 -17.91 0.95
CA ARG A 85 7.47 -19.15 1.04
C ARG A 85 6.85 -20.14 2.03
N HIS A 86 6.42 -19.67 3.20
CA HIS A 86 5.71 -20.51 4.16
C HIS A 86 4.41 -21.09 3.59
N LYS A 87 3.64 -20.27 2.85
CA LYS A 87 2.43 -20.74 2.15
C LYS A 87 2.73 -21.81 1.12
N MET A 88 3.81 -21.66 0.34
CA MET A 88 4.26 -22.69 -0.60
C MET A 88 4.66 -23.99 0.10
N ALA A 89 5.30 -23.92 1.28
CA ALA A 89 5.60 -25.11 2.08
C ALA A 89 4.33 -25.82 2.58
N LEU A 90 3.27 -25.06 2.91
CA LEU A 90 1.96 -25.64 3.24
C LEU A 90 1.31 -26.30 2.01
N ALA A 91 1.34 -25.64 0.84
CA ALA A 91 0.82 -26.22 -0.40
C ALA A 91 1.53 -27.55 -0.75
N LYS A 92 2.84 -27.63 -0.55
CA LYS A 92 3.61 -28.87 -0.74
C LYS A 92 3.14 -29.99 0.19
N LYS A 93 2.90 -29.69 1.47
CA LYS A 93 2.33 -30.66 2.43
C LYS A 93 0.92 -31.14 2.02
N VAL A 94 0.11 -30.26 1.42
CA VAL A 94 -1.22 -30.63 0.91
C VAL A 94 -1.13 -31.55 -0.32
N LEU A 95 -0.14 -31.31 -1.19
CA LEU A 95 0.20 -32.22 -2.31
C LEU A 95 0.65 -33.59 -1.79
N GLU A 96 1.58 -33.63 -0.83
CA GLU A 96 2.07 -34.87 -0.22
C GLU A 96 0.95 -35.66 0.47
N ALA A 97 -0.05 -34.96 1.02
CA ALA A 97 -1.26 -35.56 1.57
C ALA A 97 -2.28 -36.01 0.50
N GLY A 98 -1.98 -35.86 -0.79
CA GLY A 98 -2.85 -36.24 -1.91
C GLY A 98 -4.10 -35.37 -2.08
N ARG A 99 -4.13 -34.18 -1.44
CA ARG A 99 -5.28 -33.27 -1.45
C ARG A 99 -5.15 -32.13 -2.45
N LEU A 100 -4.01 -32.01 -3.11
CA LEU A 100 -3.72 -31.06 -4.18
C LEU A 100 -3.21 -31.84 -5.39
N ASP A 101 -3.67 -31.47 -6.57
CA ASP A 101 -3.21 -32.05 -7.83
C ASP A 101 -1.76 -31.63 -8.14
N SER A 102 -0.97 -32.54 -8.71
CA SER A 102 0.45 -32.28 -9.02
C SER A 102 0.61 -31.17 -10.06
N ALA A 103 -0.25 -31.13 -11.09
CA ALA A 103 -0.19 -30.09 -12.12
C ALA A 103 -0.59 -28.72 -11.55
N ALA A 104 -1.57 -28.69 -10.64
CA ALA A 104 -1.91 -27.46 -9.90
C ALA A 104 -0.75 -26.96 -9.03
N PHE A 105 -0.03 -27.84 -8.35
CA PHE A 105 1.15 -27.47 -7.56
C PHE A 105 2.32 -26.99 -8.43
N ASP A 106 2.55 -27.61 -9.59
CA ASP A 106 3.58 -27.17 -10.54
C ASP A 106 3.31 -25.79 -11.14
N GLY A 107 2.03 -25.45 -11.35
CA GLY A 107 1.62 -24.08 -11.71
C GLY A 107 2.01 -23.06 -10.63
N LEU A 108 1.68 -23.34 -9.37
CA LEU A 108 2.07 -22.48 -8.24
C LEU A 108 3.59 -22.37 -8.10
N ARG A 109 4.32 -23.47 -8.30
CA ARG A 109 5.79 -23.50 -8.25
C ARG A 109 6.41 -22.60 -9.32
N THR A 110 5.86 -22.61 -10.53
CA THR A 110 6.32 -21.73 -11.62
C THR A 110 6.15 -20.26 -11.23
N LEU A 111 4.95 -19.86 -10.81
CA LEU A 111 4.67 -18.47 -10.39
C LEU A 111 5.54 -18.02 -9.21
N PHE A 112 5.75 -18.91 -8.23
CA PHE A 112 6.63 -18.61 -7.10
C PHE A 112 8.09 -18.40 -7.53
N ASN A 113 8.57 -19.17 -8.52
CA ASN A 113 9.94 -19.03 -9.00
C ASN A 113 10.20 -17.68 -9.66
N ASP A 114 9.20 -17.13 -10.36
CA ASP A 114 9.29 -15.80 -10.96
C ASP A 114 9.41 -14.72 -9.86
N ILE A 115 8.55 -14.79 -8.84
CA ILE A 115 8.62 -13.92 -7.66
C ILE A 115 9.97 -14.08 -6.93
N HIS A 116 10.46 -15.32 -6.81
CA HIS A 116 11.73 -15.60 -6.14
C HIS A 116 12.93 -15.03 -6.90
N ALA A 117 12.98 -15.20 -8.22
CA ALA A 117 14.04 -14.64 -9.06
C ALA A 117 14.10 -13.11 -8.93
N TRP A 118 12.93 -12.45 -8.95
CA TRP A 118 12.84 -11.01 -8.74
C TRP A 118 13.31 -10.61 -7.33
N ALA A 119 12.86 -11.34 -6.29
CA ALA A 119 13.22 -11.06 -4.91
C ALA A 119 14.73 -11.16 -4.68
N VAL A 120 15.38 -12.18 -5.26
CA VAL A 120 16.84 -12.37 -5.17
C VAL A 120 17.57 -11.24 -5.89
N ALA A 121 17.09 -10.83 -7.07
CA ALA A 121 17.69 -9.73 -7.82
C ALA A 121 17.56 -8.39 -7.07
N ARG A 122 16.45 -8.17 -6.33
CA ARG A 122 16.18 -6.90 -5.64
C ARG A 122 16.77 -6.79 -4.24
N PHE A 123 16.60 -7.82 -3.40
CA PHE A 123 16.98 -7.80 -1.98
C PHE A 123 18.24 -8.61 -1.69
N GLY A 124 18.61 -9.52 -2.59
CA GLY A 124 19.71 -10.45 -2.35
C GLY A 124 19.31 -11.62 -1.44
N GLU A 125 20.01 -12.73 -1.62
CA GLU A 125 19.68 -14.02 -1.00
C GLU A 125 19.82 -14.01 0.53
N ASN A 126 20.84 -13.32 1.05
CA ASN A 126 21.12 -13.25 2.49
C ASN A 126 19.99 -12.54 3.27
N GLU A 127 19.45 -11.46 2.72
CA GLU A 127 18.37 -10.69 3.35
C GLU A 127 17.08 -11.51 3.39
N LEU A 128 16.74 -12.17 2.29
CA LEU A 128 15.58 -13.07 2.22
C LEU A 128 15.72 -14.25 3.21
N LEU A 129 16.91 -14.85 3.32
CA LEU A 129 17.17 -15.91 4.29
C LEU A 129 17.10 -15.42 5.74
N ALA A 130 17.50 -14.19 6.01
CA ALA A 130 17.36 -13.59 7.34
C ALA A 130 15.88 -13.41 7.69
N ALA A 131 15.07 -12.86 6.77
CA ALA A 131 13.64 -12.69 6.95
C ALA A 131 12.91 -14.03 7.15
N VAL A 132 13.26 -15.07 6.40
CA VAL A 132 12.69 -16.42 6.57
C VAL A 132 13.00 -17.01 7.96
N ARG A 133 14.16 -16.70 8.54
CA ARG A 133 14.57 -17.19 9.87
C ARG A 133 13.93 -16.42 11.02
N SER A 134 13.69 -15.12 10.85
CA SER A 134 13.17 -14.25 11.90
C SER A 134 11.65 -14.17 11.92
N LEU A 135 10.99 -14.34 10.78
CA LEU A 135 9.55 -14.20 10.66
C LEU A 135 8.81 -15.36 11.32
N ASP A 136 7.81 -15.05 12.16
CA ASP A 136 6.77 -16.00 12.54
C ASP A 136 5.59 -15.92 11.55
N PRO A 137 5.40 -16.91 10.66
CA PRO A 137 4.39 -16.83 9.61
C PRO A 137 2.94 -16.88 10.13
N LYS A 138 2.71 -17.34 11.37
CA LYS A 138 1.36 -17.44 11.95
C LYS A 138 0.86 -16.12 12.50
N THR A 139 1.77 -15.24 12.90
CA THR A 139 1.45 -13.90 13.42
C THR A 139 1.52 -12.83 12.34
N TYR A 140 2.09 -13.15 11.18
CA TYR A 140 2.11 -12.23 10.04
C TYR A 140 0.70 -12.02 9.44
N PRO A 141 0.22 -10.77 9.33
CA PRO A 141 -1.13 -10.49 8.86
C PRO A 141 -1.25 -10.75 7.35
N PRO A 142 -2.27 -11.50 6.89
CA PRO A 142 -2.48 -11.73 5.46
C PRO A 142 -2.73 -10.41 4.71
N PRO A 143 -2.43 -10.34 3.40
CA PRO A 143 -2.82 -9.22 2.54
C PRO A 143 -4.31 -8.93 2.72
N SER A 144 -4.63 -7.71 3.15
CA SER A 144 -5.99 -7.34 3.54
C SER A 144 -6.34 -5.97 2.98
N ILE A 145 -7.48 -5.90 2.30
CA ILE A 145 -8.04 -4.66 1.71
C ILE A 145 -8.63 -3.73 2.80
N ASP A 146 -8.73 -4.24 4.04
CA ASP A 146 -9.26 -3.51 5.19
C ASP A 146 -8.22 -2.53 5.77
N PRO A 147 -8.48 -1.20 5.73
CA PRO A 147 -7.57 -0.19 6.28
C PRO A 147 -7.38 -0.28 7.80
N ALA A 148 -8.25 -1.01 8.54
CA ALA A 148 -8.11 -1.19 9.98
C ALA A 148 -6.94 -2.11 10.39
N ALA A 149 -6.49 -3.01 9.50
CA ALA A 149 -5.37 -3.92 9.78
C ALA A 149 -3.98 -3.26 9.61
N GLN A 150 -3.93 -2.09 8.97
CA GLN A 150 -2.68 -1.41 8.60
C GLN A 150 -2.11 -0.52 9.72
N SER A 151 -2.74 -0.46 10.90
CA SER A 151 -2.33 0.42 12.02
C SER A 151 -1.87 -0.31 13.29
N ARG A 152 -1.57 -1.62 13.24
CA ARG A 152 -0.99 -2.32 14.41
C ARG A 152 0.47 -2.70 14.17
N PRO A 153 1.44 -1.94 14.71
CA PRO A 153 2.73 -2.54 15.02
C PRO A 153 2.53 -3.55 16.17
N ALA A 154 2.85 -4.82 15.91
CA ALA A 154 2.89 -5.86 16.93
C ALA A 154 4.27 -5.84 17.60
N CYS A 155 4.37 -5.24 18.79
CA CYS A 155 5.05 -5.78 19.98
C CYS A 155 5.27 -4.68 21.03
N ALA A 156 4.41 -4.64 22.04
CA ALA A 156 4.81 -4.36 23.42
C ALA A 156 3.81 -5.06 24.35
N ALA A 157 4.35 -5.80 25.31
CA ALA A 157 3.67 -6.64 26.30
C ALA A 157 2.57 -5.89 27.10
N PRO A 158 1.63 -6.61 27.76
CA PRO A 158 0.56 -5.99 28.52
C PRO A 158 1.14 -5.44 29.82
N VAL A 159 1.32 -4.12 29.88
CA VAL A 159 1.46 -3.41 31.16
C VAL A 159 0.16 -2.67 31.44
N SER A 160 -0.34 -2.91 32.66
CA SER A 160 -1.56 -2.44 33.32
C SER A 160 -2.02 -1.01 32.96
N PRO A 161 -3.32 -0.69 33.13
CA PRO A 161 -3.89 0.56 32.66
C PRO A 161 -3.44 1.70 33.58
N VAL A 162 -2.37 2.40 33.18
CA VAL A 162 -2.12 3.76 33.66
C VAL A 162 -2.93 4.67 32.77
N ALA A 163 -3.91 5.33 33.38
CA ALA A 163 -4.71 6.37 32.77
C ALA A 163 -3.79 7.42 32.12
N CYS A 164 -3.79 7.46 30.79
CA CYS A 164 -3.25 8.57 30.02
C CYS A 164 -4.43 9.41 29.49
N PRO A 165 -4.25 10.74 29.37
CA PRO A 165 -5.33 11.70 29.19
C PRO A 165 -5.95 11.58 27.79
N PRO A 166 -7.18 12.08 27.57
CA PRO A 166 -7.85 11.95 26.28
C PRO A 166 -6.99 12.60 25.19
N ALA A 167 -6.45 11.78 24.29
CA ALA A 167 -5.90 12.25 23.03
C ALA A 167 -7.01 13.01 22.32
N SER A 168 -6.77 14.29 21.99
CA SER A 168 -7.69 15.16 21.25
C SER A 168 -8.37 14.37 20.13
N ALA A 169 -9.69 14.35 20.18
CA ALA A 169 -10.52 13.90 19.08
C ALA A 169 -10.18 14.74 17.85
N VAL A 170 -9.32 14.23 16.98
CA VAL A 170 -9.20 14.78 15.63
C VAL A 170 -10.48 14.37 14.94
N GLU A 171 -11.41 15.32 14.82
CA GLU A 171 -12.69 15.13 14.14
C GLU A 171 -12.41 14.55 12.76
N GLN A 172 -12.86 13.31 12.53
CA GLN A 172 -12.73 12.67 11.23
C GLN A 172 -13.66 13.43 10.29
N HIS A 173 -13.12 14.03 9.22
CA HIS A 173 -13.92 14.67 8.18
C HIS A 173 -14.85 13.63 7.56
N LEU A 174 -16.16 13.85 7.65
CA LEU A 174 -17.18 12.93 7.15
C LEU A 174 -18.25 13.72 6.42
N TYR A 175 -18.17 13.71 5.08
CA TYR A 175 -19.11 14.39 4.22
C TYR A 175 -19.48 13.52 3.01
N PRO A 176 -20.78 13.40 2.65
CA PRO A 176 -21.95 13.84 3.40
C PRO A 176 -22.11 13.11 4.74
N LYS A 177 -22.80 13.75 5.71
CA LYS A 177 -23.09 13.12 7.03
C LYS A 177 -24.04 11.93 6.88
N ASP A 178 -25.04 12.10 6.03
CA ASP A 178 -26.10 11.12 5.77
C ASP A 178 -25.87 10.37 4.45
N GLY A 179 -26.44 9.17 4.33
CA GLY A 179 -26.41 8.33 3.12
C GLY A 179 -25.71 6.98 3.30
N GLU A 180 -26.04 6.03 2.43
CA GLU A 180 -25.45 4.68 2.39
C GLU A 180 -24.11 4.69 1.66
N TRP A 181 -23.07 5.18 2.34
CA TRP A 181 -21.72 5.20 1.80
C TRP A 181 -20.90 4.01 2.31
N ARG A 182 -20.45 3.16 1.39
CA ARG A 182 -19.66 1.96 1.72
C ARG A 182 -18.19 2.25 1.94
N PHE A 183 -17.70 3.37 1.43
CA PHE A 183 -16.29 3.74 1.50
C PHE A 183 -16.14 5.16 2.03
N THR A 184 -15.07 5.40 2.79
CA THR A 184 -14.72 6.71 3.34
C THR A 184 -13.22 6.89 3.20
N GLU A 185 -12.82 7.95 2.53
CA GLU A 185 -11.42 8.30 2.31
C GLU A 185 -10.92 9.19 3.45
N LYS A 186 -9.67 8.98 3.88
CA LYS A 186 -9.08 9.77 4.95
C LYS A 186 -8.59 11.08 4.37
N VAL A 187 -9.11 12.18 4.89
CA VAL A 187 -8.76 13.52 4.41
C VAL A 187 -7.89 14.21 5.47
N PRO A 188 -6.68 14.69 5.12
CA PRO A 188 -5.88 15.49 6.03
C PRO A 188 -6.49 16.88 6.20
N GLN A 189 -6.36 17.47 7.40
CA GLN A 189 -6.88 18.83 7.68
C GLN A 189 -6.33 19.87 6.71
N SER A 190 -5.07 19.73 6.28
CA SER A 190 -4.46 20.62 5.29
C SER A 190 -5.14 20.60 3.92
N ALA A 191 -5.81 19.51 3.54
CA ALA A 191 -6.62 19.47 2.33
C ALA A 191 -7.94 20.23 2.53
N ILE A 192 -8.57 20.07 3.70
CA ILE A 192 -9.80 20.77 4.07
C ILE A 192 -9.54 22.28 4.06
N ASP A 193 -8.48 22.74 4.70
CA ASP A 193 -8.14 24.16 4.79
C ASP A 193 -7.91 24.79 3.40
N LYS A 194 -7.33 24.02 2.45
CA LYS A 194 -7.14 24.47 1.07
C LYS A 194 -8.47 24.57 0.31
N VAL A 195 -9.35 23.60 0.49
CA VAL A 195 -10.68 23.62 -0.13
C VAL A 195 -11.54 24.72 0.50
N ASP A 196 -11.47 24.92 1.81
CA ASP A 196 -12.11 26.03 2.53
C ASP A 196 -11.67 27.39 1.98
N ALA A 197 -10.38 27.56 1.70
CA ALA A 197 -9.84 28.79 1.13
C ALA A 197 -10.43 29.15 -0.25
N ILE A 198 -10.90 28.17 -1.02
CA ILE A 198 -11.50 28.39 -2.34
C ILE A 198 -13.02 28.16 -2.37
N ARG A 199 -13.64 27.80 -1.24
CA ARG A 199 -15.05 27.39 -1.16
C ARG A 199 -15.97 28.43 -1.76
N ASP A 200 -15.92 29.65 -1.25
CA ASP A 200 -16.83 30.72 -1.67
C ASP A 200 -16.67 31.04 -3.17
N GLN A 201 -15.42 31.02 -3.66
CA GLN A 201 -15.13 31.21 -5.08
C GLN A 201 -15.71 30.06 -5.91
N ALA A 202 -15.52 28.81 -5.51
CA ALA A 202 -16.03 27.65 -6.24
C ALA A 202 -17.56 27.59 -6.22
N LEU A 203 -18.21 27.88 -5.09
CA LEU A 203 -19.67 27.94 -4.99
C LEU A 203 -20.24 29.04 -5.90
N SER A 204 -19.57 30.19 -6.03
CA SER A 204 -19.97 31.25 -6.97
C SER A 204 -19.84 30.83 -8.45
N LEU A 205 -19.10 29.76 -8.73
CA LEU A 205 -18.83 29.20 -10.05
C LEU A 205 -19.58 27.89 -10.30
N ASP A 206 -20.74 27.69 -9.65
CA ASP A 206 -21.62 26.52 -9.78
C ASP A 206 -21.00 25.18 -9.34
N TRP A 207 -19.99 25.19 -8.47
CA TRP A 207 -19.56 23.97 -7.79
C TRP A 207 -20.54 23.64 -6.66
N SER A 208 -20.85 22.37 -6.48
CA SER A 208 -21.60 21.93 -5.29
C SER A 208 -20.67 21.59 -4.14
N GLU A 209 -21.15 21.73 -2.90
CA GLU A 209 -20.36 21.37 -1.71
C GLU A 209 -19.93 19.90 -1.72
N ALA A 210 -20.74 19.01 -2.31
CA ALA A 210 -20.37 17.62 -2.53
C ALA A 210 -19.12 17.47 -3.40
N ARG A 211 -19.03 18.23 -4.50
CA ARG A 211 -17.84 18.21 -5.37
C ARG A 211 -16.59 18.74 -4.70
N LEU A 212 -16.72 19.52 -3.65
CA LEU A 212 -15.59 20.06 -2.90
C LEU A 212 -15.19 19.13 -1.75
N TYR A 213 -16.15 18.72 -0.91
CA TYR A 213 -15.86 18.11 0.39
C TYR A 213 -16.18 16.63 0.52
N GLN A 214 -16.85 16.01 -0.45
CA GLN A 214 -17.27 14.62 -0.30
C GLN A 214 -16.09 13.67 -0.25
N ASN A 215 -15.93 13.00 0.89
CA ASN A 215 -14.93 11.96 1.08
C ASN A 215 -15.53 10.58 1.24
N ARG A 216 -16.83 10.46 0.99
CA ARG A 216 -17.59 9.22 1.11
C ARG A 216 -18.14 8.83 -0.24
N GLY A 217 -18.02 7.56 -0.61
CA GLY A 217 -18.39 7.07 -1.92
C GLY A 217 -19.12 5.74 -1.88
N ARG A 218 -19.89 5.45 -2.93
CA ARG A 218 -20.48 4.12 -3.17
C ARG A 218 -19.42 3.13 -3.61
N PHE A 219 -18.40 3.60 -4.32
CA PHE A 219 -17.23 2.86 -4.74
C PHE A 219 -15.98 3.34 -3.98
N ARG A 220 -14.91 2.53 -4.00
CA ARG A 220 -13.66 2.86 -3.32
C ARG A 220 -12.89 3.92 -4.12
N PHE A 221 -12.32 4.91 -3.43
CA PHE A 221 -11.47 5.93 -4.06
C PHE A 221 -10.29 5.29 -4.83
N PRO A 222 -9.90 5.81 -6.01
CA PRO A 222 -10.45 6.98 -6.73
C PRO A 222 -11.60 6.62 -7.71
N CYS A 223 -12.24 5.46 -7.55
CA CYS A 223 -13.29 5.01 -8.46
C CYS A 223 -14.65 5.67 -8.14
N GLY A 224 -15.37 6.02 -9.20
CA GLY A 224 -16.69 6.63 -9.13
C GLY A 224 -16.66 8.16 -9.02
N ASP A 225 -17.80 8.77 -9.31
CA ASP A 225 -17.94 10.24 -9.35
C ASP A 225 -18.41 10.81 -8.01
N ASP A 226 -18.29 10.07 -6.92
CA ASP A 226 -18.82 10.51 -5.62
C ASP A 226 -17.80 11.38 -4.86
N PHE A 227 -16.48 11.19 -5.08
CA PHE A 227 -15.44 11.90 -4.33
C PHE A 227 -15.20 13.34 -4.81
N GLY A 228 -15.10 14.25 -3.87
CA GLY A 228 -14.83 15.66 -4.08
C GLY A 228 -13.34 16.01 -4.09
N LEU A 229 -13.05 17.26 -4.44
CA LEU A 229 -11.71 17.82 -4.56
C LEU A 229 -10.83 17.55 -3.35
N VAL A 230 -11.40 17.56 -2.14
CA VAL A 230 -10.68 17.36 -0.88
C VAL A 230 -9.94 16.01 -0.80
N CYS A 231 -10.39 15.00 -1.54
CA CYS A 231 -9.71 13.69 -1.61
C CYS A 231 -8.53 13.65 -2.58
N PHE A 232 -8.37 14.66 -3.42
CA PHE A 232 -7.35 14.72 -4.47
C PHE A 232 -6.23 15.72 -4.18
N VAL A 233 -6.33 16.48 -3.07
CA VAL A 233 -5.35 17.50 -2.71
C VAL A 233 -4.52 17.02 -1.52
N ASP A 234 -3.23 16.80 -1.76
CA ASP A 234 -2.28 16.44 -0.70
C ASP A 234 -1.69 17.66 0.01
N ALA A 235 -0.98 17.41 1.12
CA ALA A 235 -0.32 18.45 1.92
C ALA A 235 0.70 19.28 1.10
N ASN A 236 1.38 18.66 0.15
CA ASN A 236 2.44 19.28 -0.66
C ASN A 236 1.93 19.90 -1.97
N GLU A 237 0.65 19.75 -2.28
CA GLU A 237 0.02 20.27 -3.49
C GLU A 237 -0.68 21.59 -3.19
N ARG A 238 -0.91 22.41 -4.20
CA ARG A 238 -1.62 23.68 -4.04
C ARG A 238 -2.73 23.80 -5.05
N ILE A 239 -3.82 24.46 -4.65
CA ILE A 239 -4.90 24.77 -5.57
C ILE A 239 -4.46 25.94 -6.44
N GLY A 240 -4.55 25.76 -7.75
CA GLY A 240 -4.22 26.75 -8.76
C GLY A 240 -5.46 27.53 -9.22
N GLU A 241 -5.67 27.55 -10.52
CA GLU A 241 -6.84 28.22 -11.12
C GLU A 241 -8.15 27.53 -10.72
N VAL A 242 -9.13 28.32 -10.28
CA VAL A 242 -10.49 27.86 -9.95
C VAL A 242 -11.45 28.46 -10.97
N THR A 243 -12.02 27.61 -11.82
CA THR A 243 -12.98 28.00 -12.87
C THR A 243 -14.29 27.24 -12.69
N ARG A 244 -15.34 27.67 -13.40
CA ARG A 244 -16.62 26.93 -13.47
C ARG A 244 -16.46 25.48 -13.94
N ARG A 245 -15.48 25.21 -14.80
CA ARG A 245 -15.30 23.91 -15.47
C ARG A 245 -14.28 23.00 -14.81
N TYR A 246 -13.26 23.56 -14.17
CA TYR A 246 -12.22 22.81 -13.51
C TYR A 246 -11.54 23.61 -12.40
N ILE A 247 -10.92 22.89 -11.48
CA ILE A 247 -10.00 23.41 -10.48
C ILE A 247 -8.63 22.77 -10.72
N GLU A 248 -7.57 23.58 -10.79
CA GLU A 248 -6.21 23.06 -10.91
C GLU A 248 -5.66 22.60 -9.57
N ILE A 249 -5.03 21.43 -9.58
CA ILE A 249 -4.21 20.91 -8.49
C ILE A 249 -2.77 20.93 -9.01
N ILE A 250 -1.91 21.71 -8.36
CA ILE A 250 -0.52 21.90 -8.74
C ILE A 250 0.35 21.12 -7.77
N GLY A 251 1.09 20.15 -8.31
CA GLY A 251 2.05 19.33 -7.59
C GLY A 251 3.20 20.15 -6.99
N PRO A 252 4.01 19.54 -6.12
CA PRO A 252 5.12 20.23 -5.48
C PRO A 252 6.20 20.68 -6.50
N PRO A 253 6.94 21.76 -6.19
CA PRO A 253 8.16 22.13 -6.91
C PRO A 253 9.19 20.98 -6.88
N PRO A 254 10.09 20.87 -7.88
CA PRO A 254 10.35 21.83 -8.97
C PRO A 254 9.58 21.54 -10.27
N ARG A 255 8.87 20.40 -10.37
CA ARG A 255 8.18 20.01 -11.61
C ARG A 255 6.78 20.63 -11.74
N GLU A 256 6.10 20.89 -10.63
CA GLU A 256 4.79 21.55 -10.59
C GLU A 256 3.76 20.96 -11.57
N ASN A 257 3.60 19.63 -11.55
CA ASN A 257 2.63 18.95 -12.41
C ASN A 257 1.23 19.53 -12.19
N ARG A 258 0.53 19.88 -13.27
CA ARG A 258 -0.82 20.44 -13.20
C ARG A 258 -1.87 19.41 -13.55
N LEU A 259 -2.70 19.07 -12.57
CA LEU A 259 -3.88 18.25 -12.74
C LEU A 259 -5.13 19.15 -12.78
N ARG A 260 -6.14 18.75 -13.55
CA ARG A 260 -7.42 19.47 -13.63
C ARG A 260 -8.52 18.58 -13.08
N PHE A 261 -9.08 18.98 -11.95
CA PHE A 261 -10.27 18.37 -11.39
C PHE A 261 -11.49 18.99 -12.07
N HIS A 262 -12.21 18.22 -12.89
CA HIS A 262 -13.30 18.72 -13.71
C HIS A 262 -14.63 18.74 -12.95
N ASN A 263 -15.44 19.77 -13.18
CA ASN A 263 -16.82 19.83 -12.68
C ASN A 263 -17.76 19.08 -13.65
N PRO A 264 -18.29 17.89 -13.29
CA PRO A 264 -19.19 17.15 -14.16
C PRO A 264 -20.61 17.73 -14.20
N ASP A 265 -20.94 18.63 -13.27
CA ASP A 265 -22.30 19.18 -13.15
C ASP A 265 -22.56 20.25 -14.24
N VAL A 266 -21.50 20.83 -14.80
CA VAL A 266 -21.53 21.82 -15.89
C VAL A 266 -21.15 21.24 -17.25
N ASP A 267 -21.54 21.92 -18.33
CA ASP A 267 -21.19 21.49 -19.68
C ASP A 267 -19.68 21.58 -19.95
N GLN A 268 -19.14 20.43 -20.34
CA GLN A 268 -17.75 20.28 -20.74
C GLN A 268 -17.66 20.22 -22.27
N PRO A 269 -16.64 20.85 -22.90
CA PRO A 269 -16.54 20.91 -24.35
C PRO A 269 -16.35 19.54 -25.03
N TRP A 270 -15.94 18.51 -24.28
CA TRP A 270 -15.81 17.14 -24.76
C TRP A 270 -17.01 16.24 -24.41
N LEU A 271 -17.95 16.69 -23.57
CA LEU A 271 -19.06 15.86 -23.09
C LEU A 271 -20.35 16.27 -23.79
N LYS A 272 -20.84 15.43 -24.71
CA LYS A 272 -22.18 15.60 -25.30
C LYS A 272 -23.19 14.94 -24.36
N ARG A 273 -23.90 15.72 -23.55
CA ARG A 273 -25.04 15.21 -22.79
C ARG A 273 -26.12 14.80 -23.78
N THR A 274 -26.37 13.50 -23.94
CA THR A 274 -27.56 13.03 -24.64
C THR A 274 -28.75 13.29 -23.72
N ASN A 275 -29.54 14.33 -23.99
CA ASN A 275 -30.79 14.55 -23.28
C ASN A 275 -31.66 13.29 -23.41
N PRO A 276 -32.11 12.66 -22.31
CA PRO A 276 -33.19 11.71 -22.36
C PRO A 276 -34.51 12.48 -22.41
N GLU A 277 -34.80 13.10 -23.55
CA GLU A 277 -36.15 13.55 -23.89
C GLU A 277 -36.59 12.75 -25.12
N THR A 278 -37.19 11.58 -24.89
CA THR A 278 -38.44 11.11 -25.55
C THR A 278 -38.96 9.90 -24.78
#